data_AF-A0A0D9RDE1-F1
#
_entry.id   AF-A0A0D9RDE1-F1
#
_cell.length_a   1.000
_cell.length_b   1.000
_cell.length_c   1.000
_cell.angle_alpha   90.00
_cell.angle_beta   90.00
_cell.angle_gamma   90.00
#
_symmetry.space_group_name_H-M   'P 1'
#
loop_
_entity.id
_entity.type
_entity.pdbx_description
1 polymer ?
#
loop_
_entity_poly.entity_id
_entity_poly.type
_entity_poly.pdbx_seq_one_letter_code
_entity_poly.pdbx_strand_id
1 'polypeptide(L)'
;MASGQAYPPFEEESPLPSTSVQSPQQVADDEVPGPSVPWVDPSPQPQSLGMKKKREWSDESEEEPEEEVELERTPEPKDTWVVEMLCGLKMKLTRKRASAVLPEHHEAFNRLLEDPVIQKFLAWDKDLRVSDKYLLAMVIAYFSRAGLFSWQYQRIHFFLALYLASDMEEDNQAPKQDIFSFLYGKDYSQRPLFHKLRYQLICSMRWRTWVSPEEMEEIQAYDPEHWVWARDRTLIS
;
A
#
# COMPACT_ATOMS: atom_id res chain seq x y z
N MET A 1 -52.69 -20.43 38.68
CA MET A 1 -52.15 -19.33 39.50
C MET A 1 -51.12 -18.59 38.67
N ALA A 2 -51.06 -17.26 38.76
CA ALA A 2 -50.22 -16.42 37.92
C ALA A 2 -49.04 -15.84 38.71
N SER A 3 -47.91 -15.65 38.03
CA SER A 3 -46.78 -14.74 38.30
C SER A 3 -45.75 -15.00 37.18
N GLY A 4 -45.38 -14.07 36.30
CA GLY A 4 -45.65 -12.63 36.30
C GLY A 4 -44.58 -11.86 37.08
N GLN A 5 -43.45 -11.58 36.43
CA GLN A 5 -42.45 -10.62 36.91
C GLN A 5 -42.17 -9.60 35.82
N ALA A 6 -42.13 -8.33 36.23
CA ALA A 6 -42.17 -7.18 35.33
C ALA A 6 -40.78 -6.57 35.12
N TYR A 7 -40.57 -5.99 33.94
CA TYR A 7 -39.49 -5.05 33.69
C TYR A 7 -39.84 -3.69 34.32
N PRO A 8 -38.90 -3.01 35.00
CA PRO A 8 -39.04 -1.59 35.30
C PRO A 8 -38.66 -0.76 34.05
N PRO A 9 -39.40 0.30 33.71
CA PRO A 9 -38.91 1.33 32.80
C PRO A 9 -37.87 2.20 33.53
N PHE A 10 -36.79 2.57 32.85
CA PHE A 10 -35.93 3.67 33.31
C PHE A 10 -36.18 4.87 32.41
N GLU A 11 -36.64 5.96 33.03
CA GLU A 11 -37.18 7.12 32.33
C GLU A 11 -36.08 8.03 31.78
N GLU A 12 -36.46 8.76 30.74
CA GLU A 12 -35.65 9.76 30.04
C GLU A 12 -35.75 11.10 30.78
N GLU A 13 -34.65 11.62 31.32
CA GLU A 13 -34.62 13.03 31.76
C GLU A 13 -33.26 13.71 31.51
N SER A 14 -33.32 14.84 30.81
CA SER A 14 -32.19 15.74 30.54
C SER A 14 -32.27 16.97 31.45
N PRO A 15 -31.16 17.49 31.97
CA PRO A 15 -31.11 18.84 32.52
C PRO A 15 -30.19 19.77 31.73
N LEU A 16 -30.78 20.72 31.00
CA LEU A 16 -30.14 21.99 30.62
C LEU A 16 -30.24 22.98 31.79
N PRO A 17 -29.18 23.74 32.11
CA PRO A 17 -29.30 24.96 32.91
C PRO A 17 -29.20 26.23 32.05
N SER A 18 -30.28 27.02 32.05
CA SER A 18 -30.33 28.38 31.48
C SER A 18 -30.23 29.43 32.60
N THR A 19 -29.21 30.31 32.53
CA THR A 19 -29.17 31.61 33.22
C THR A 19 -28.14 32.48 32.47
N SER A 20 -28.51 33.51 31.70
CA SER A 20 -29.10 34.82 32.06
C SER A 20 -28.06 35.90 32.39
N VAL A 21 -27.84 36.82 31.41
CA VAL A 21 -27.58 38.28 31.54
C VAL A 21 -26.35 38.69 32.40
N GLN A 22 -25.35 39.43 31.91
CA GLN A 22 -25.45 40.85 31.53
C GLN A 22 -24.19 41.39 30.81
N SER A 23 -24.35 42.31 29.86
CA SER A 23 -23.28 43.16 29.28
C SER A 23 -23.26 44.56 29.93
N PRO A 24 -22.17 45.33 29.75
CA PRO A 24 -22.35 46.73 29.30
C PRO A 24 -21.44 47.15 28.13
N GLN A 25 -21.96 48.04 27.27
CA GLN A 25 -21.21 48.82 26.26
C GLN A 25 -20.76 50.20 26.81
N GLN A 26 -19.83 50.86 26.11
CA GLN A 26 -19.64 52.33 25.79
C GLN A 26 -18.15 52.50 25.38
N VAL A 27 -17.67 53.46 24.55
CA VAL A 27 -18.18 54.50 23.61
C VAL A 27 -17.04 54.65 22.56
N ALA A 28 -17.26 54.62 21.24
CA ALA A 28 -17.76 55.65 20.29
C ALA A 28 -16.78 56.82 19.98
N ASP A 29 -16.97 57.47 18.81
CA ASP A 29 -16.27 58.62 18.19
C ASP A 29 -14.87 58.36 17.51
N ASP A 30 -14.50 58.93 16.32
CA ASP A 30 -15.28 59.57 15.24
C ASP A 30 -14.48 59.71 13.88
N GLU A 31 -14.91 60.57 12.92
CA GLU A 31 -14.63 60.57 11.45
C GLU A 31 -13.26 61.09 10.86
N VAL A 32 -12.78 60.43 9.78
CA VAL A 32 -12.52 60.83 8.34
C VAL A 32 -12.43 62.35 7.96
N PRO A 33 -11.73 62.88 6.87
CA PRO A 33 -11.05 62.28 5.67
C PRO A 33 -9.59 62.77 5.33
N GLY A 34 -8.99 62.30 4.20
CA GLY A 34 -7.61 62.59 3.69
C GLY A 34 -7.38 63.89 2.86
N PRO A 35 -6.21 64.11 2.20
CA PRO A 35 -5.85 63.39 0.94
C PRO A 35 -4.33 63.19 0.55
N SER A 36 -4.09 62.26 -0.40
CA SER A 36 -3.09 62.23 -1.52
C SER A 36 -1.55 62.51 -1.40
N VAL A 37 -0.73 61.43 -1.58
CA VAL A 37 0.51 61.18 -2.45
C VAL A 37 1.59 62.29 -2.65
N PRO A 38 2.93 62.06 -2.87
CA PRO A 38 3.68 60.82 -3.23
C PRO A 38 5.10 60.52 -2.63
N TRP A 39 5.50 59.22 -2.64
CA TRP A 39 6.88 58.65 -2.59
C TRP A 39 7.77 59.00 -1.35
N VAL A 40 8.78 58.23 -0.89
CA VAL A 40 9.72 57.26 -1.51
C VAL A 40 9.98 56.07 -0.54
N ASP A 41 10.34 54.90 -1.07
CA ASP A 41 10.72 53.65 -0.35
C ASP A 41 12.16 53.72 0.26
N PRO A 42 12.52 52.94 1.30
CA PRO A 42 13.21 51.67 1.01
C PRO A 42 13.01 50.51 2.02
N SER A 43 12.78 49.28 1.54
CA SER A 43 13.33 48.05 2.17
C SER A 43 13.36 46.83 1.23
N PRO A 44 14.38 45.94 1.31
CA PRO A 44 14.58 44.88 0.32
C PRO A 44 14.05 43.49 0.74
N GLN A 45 13.37 42.81 -0.18
CA GLN A 45 13.38 41.35 -0.28
C GLN A 45 13.46 40.91 -1.76
N PRO A 46 14.28 39.90 -2.11
CA PRO A 46 14.43 39.46 -3.49
C PRO A 46 13.49 38.30 -3.85
N GLN A 47 12.65 38.49 -4.87
CA GLN A 47 12.00 37.41 -5.59
C GLN A 47 12.03 37.64 -7.11
N SER A 48 12.13 36.52 -7.84
CA SER A 48 12.01 36.39 -9.30
C SER A 48 13.10 37.04 -10.18
N LEU A 49 13.87 36.17 -10.85
CA LEU A 49 14.47 36.47 -12.15
C LEU A 49 13.87 35.51 -13.18
N GLY A 50 12.79 35.94 -13.83
CA GLY A 50 12.35 35.32 -15.08
C GLY A 50 13.15 35.92 -16.23
N MET A 51 13.92 35.12 -16.95
CA MET A 51 14.53 35.50 -18.22
C MET A 51 13.94 34.68 -19.36
N LYS A 52 13.31 35.38 -20.30
CA LYS A 52 12.70 34.81 -21.50
C LYS A 52 13.79 34.25 -22.42
N LYS A 53 13.57 33.07 -23.02
CA LYS A 53 14.11 32.81 -24.36
C LYS A 53 13.12 32.06 -25.23
N LYS A 54 12.90 32.63 -26.42
CA LYS A 54 12.09 32.12 -27.52
C LYS A 54 12.67 30.78 -27.98
N ARG A 55 11.88 29.71 -28.02
CA ARG A 55 12.30 28.40 -28.57
C ARG A 55 12.00 28.40 -30.06
N GLU A 56 13.03 28.64 -30.86
CA GLU A 56 13.00 28.41 -32.31
C GLU A 56 13.23 26.91 -32.56
N TRP A 57 12.54 26.33 -33.54
CA TRP A 57 12.71 24.93 -33.93
C TRP A 57 13.86 24.83 -34.93
N SER A 58 14.86 24.02 -34.64
CA SER A 58 15.84 23.58 -35.63
C SER A 58 16.26 22.16 -35.29
N ASP A 59 16.23 21.33 -36.31
CA ASP A 59 16.57 19.92 -36.35
C ASP A 59 17.95 19.85 -37.02
N GLU A 60 18.95 19.33 -36.32
CA GLU A 60 20.15 18.77 -36.95
C GLU A 60 20.91 17.89 -35.95
N SER A 61 21.47 16.81 -36.48
CA SER A 61 22.05 15.67 -35.77
C SER A 61 23.56 15.81 -35.54
N GLU A 62 24.03 15.43 -34.36
CA GLU A 62 25.41 14.94 -34.16
C GLU A 62 25.37 13.70 -33.25
N GLU A 63 26.02 12.62 -33.71
CA GLU A 63 26.21 11.36 -32.98
C GLU A 63 27.48 11.48 -32.12
N GLU A 64 27.40 11.20 -30.82
CA GLU A 64 28.54 10.91 -29.92
C GLU A 64 28.00 10.01 -28.76
N PRO A 65 28.86 9.24 -28.06
CA PRO A 65 28.60 7.81 -27.93
C PRO A 65 27.66 7.38 -26.81
N GLU A 66 27.08 6.19 -27.02
CA GLU A 66 26.36 5.41 -26.02
C GLU A 66 27.32 5.04 -24.86
N GLU A 67 27.27 5.78 -23.75
CA GLU A 67 27.78 5.25 -22.48
C GLU A 67 26.89 4.08 -22.08
N GLU A 68 27.38 2.86 -22.36
CA GLU A 68 26.84 1.60 -21.85
C GLU A 68 26.86 1.63 -20.31
N VAL A 69 25.79 2.17 -19.72
CA VAL A 69 25.47 1.90 -18.32
C VAL A 69 25.22 0.41 -18.23
N GLU A 70 26.24 -0.34 -17.78
CA GLU A 70 26.14 -1.75 -17.43
C GLU A 70 25.04 -1.91 -16.37
N LEU A 71 23.82 -2.14 -16.85
CA LEU A 71 22.69 -2.51 -16.04
C LEU A 71 23.04 -3.89 -15.47
N GLU A 72 23.45 -3.94 -14.19
CA GLU A 72 23.78 -5.19 -13.49
C GLU A 72 22.69 -6.23 -13.78
N ARG A 73 22.99 -7.20 -14.65
CA ARG A 73 22.09 -8.33 -14.87
C ARG A 73 22.03 -9.08 -13.55
N THR A 74 20.95 -8.89 -12.82
CA THR A 74 20.53 -9.82 -11.78
C THR A 74 20.61 -11.23 -12.38
N PRO A 75 21.26 -12.21 -11.70
CA PRO A 75 21.41 -13.53 -12.25
C PRO A 75 20.01 -14.10 -12.55
N GLU A 76 19.72 -14.31 -13.83
CA GLU A 76 18.47 -14.93 -14.25
C GLU A 76 18.33 -16.28 -13.52
N PRO A 77 17.14 -16.61 -12.99
CA PRO A 77 16.95 -17.86 -12.29
C PRO A 77 17.19 -19.02 -13.26
N LYS A 78 18.21 -19.84 -12.94
CA LYS A 78 18.71 -20.87 -13.86
C LYS A 78 17.63 -21.92 -14.12
N ASP A 79 17.26 -22.07 -15.38
CA ASP A 79 16.38 -23.14 -15.84
C ASP A 79 17.03 -24.50 -15.61
N THR A 80 16.40 -25.33 -14.78
CA THR A 80 16.81 -26.71 -14.56
C THR A 80 15.81 -27.64 -15.25
N TRP A 81 16.26 -28.37 -16.26
CA TRP A 81 15.45 -29.40 -16.90
C TRP A 81 15.43 -30.66 -16.02
N VAL A 82 14.27 -30.98 -15.46
CA VAL A 82 14.08 -32.14 -14.57
C VAL A 82 13.27 -33.20 -15.30
N VAL A 83 13.68 -34.46 -15.19
CA VAL A 83 12.91 -35.59 -15.72
C VAL A 83 11.73 -35.83 -14.78
N GLU A 84 10.52 -35.53 -15.26
CA GLU A 84 9.27 -35.75 -14.53
C GLU A 84 8.86 -37.22 -14.58
N MET A 85 8.98 -37.86 -15.75
CA MET A 85 8.59 -39.24 -15.97
C MET A 85 9.45 -39.92 -17.03
N LEU A 86 9.85 -41.16 -16.72
CA LEU A 86 10.48 -42.11 -17.62
C LEU A 86 9.55 -43.33 -17.76
N CYS A 87 9.03 -43.58 -18.96
CA CYS A 87 8.21 -44.76 -19.25
C CYS A 87 8.61 -45.35 -20.61
N GLY A 88 9.34 -46.46 -20.58
CA GLY A 88 9.97 -47.03 -21.78
C GLY A 88 10.92 -46.02 -22.44
N LEU A 89 10.79 -45.82 -23.75
CA LEU A 89 11.53 -44.78 -24.49
C LEU A 89 10.91 -43.37 -24.37
N LYS A 90 9.79 -43.19 -23.65
CA LYS A 90 9.13 -41.89 -23.51
C LYS A 90 9.63 -41.17 -22.25
N MET A 91 10.32 -40.05 -22.47
CA MET A 91 10.69 -39.10 -21.42
C MET A 91 9.72 -37.92 -21.42
N LYS A 92 9.31 -37.49 -20.23
CA LYS A 92 8.79 -36.13 -20.00
C LYS A 92 9.84 -35.33 -19.23
N LEU A 93 10.21 -34.18 -19.78
CA LEU A 93 11.05 -33.18 -19.13
C LEU A 93 10.16 -32.01 -18.72
N THR A 94 10.23 -31.60 -17.46
CA THR A 94 9.65 -30.34 -16.99
C THR A 94 10.77 -29.32 -16.79
N ARG A 95 10.55 -28.11 -17.29
CA ARG A 95 11.42 -26.96 -17.01
C ARG A 95 11.09 -26.48 -15.60
N LYS A 96 11.95 -26.78 -14.62
CA LYS A 96 11.89 -26.17 -13.29
C LYS A 96 12.82 -24.98 -13.25
N ARG A 97 12.26 -23.78 -13.28
CA ARG A 97 12.99 -22.56 -12.94
C ARG A 97 13.28 -22.59 -11.44
N ALA A 98 14.49 -22.22 -11.04
CA ALA A 98 14.77 -21.99 -9.62
C ALA A 98 13.95 -20.78 -9.18
N SER A 99 13.16 -20.90 -8.10
CA SER A 99 12.33 -19.79 -7.62
C SER A 99 13.19 -18.55 -7.39
N ALA A 100 12.75 -17.40 -7.90
CA ALA A 100 13.34 -16.10 -7.59
C ALA A 100 13.13 -15.68 -6.12
N VAL A 101 12.29 -16.40 -5.37
CA VAL A 101 12.01 -16.20 -3.96
C VAL A 101 12.73 -17.23 -3.09
N LEU A 102 13.51 -16.75 -2.12
CA LEU A 102 14.17 -17.61 -1.15
C LEU A 102 13.15 -18.19 -0.12
N PRO A 103 13.33 -19.44 0.35
CA PRO A 103 12.48 -20.11 1.34
C PRO A 103 12.15 -19.26 2.56
N GLU A 104 13.11 -18.48 3.05
CA GLU A 104 13.01 -17.62 4.24
C GLU A 104 11.91 -16.55 4.11
N HIS A 105 11.52 -16.17 2.88
CA HIS A 105 10.40 -15.25 2.65
C HIS A 105 9.05 -15.96 2.69
N HIS A 106 8.96 -17.23 2.29
CA HIS A 106 7.78 -18.07 2.50
C HIS A 106 7.59 -18.34 4.00
N GLU A 107 8.65 -18.64 4.75
CA GLU A 107 8.61 -18.80 6.21
C GLU A 107 8.19 -17.50 6.92
N ALA A 108 8.72 -16.35 6.49
CA ALA A 108 8.33 -15.05 7.02
C ALA A 108 6.84 -14.74 6.77
N PHE A 109 6.34 -15.06 5.58
CA PHE A 109 4.93 -14.93 5.22
C PHE A 109 4.05 -15.86 6.07
N ASN A 110 4.39 -17.14 6.17
CA ASN A 110 3.63 -18.14 6.95
C ASN A 110 3.54 -17.74 8.44
N ARG A 111 4.64 -17.26 9.04
CA ARG A 111 4.63 -16.70 10.40
C ARG A 111 3.67 -15.51 10.56
N LEU A 112 3.49 -14.69 9.53
CA LEU A 112 2.52 -13.58 9.56
C LEU A 112 1.07 -14.05 9.37
N LEU A 113 0.83 -15.18 8.72
CA LEU A 113 -0.50 -15.81 8.65
C LEU A 113 -0.96 -16.38 10.01
N GLU A 114 -0.05 -16.55 10.97
CA GLU A 114 -0.37 -16.87 12.37
C GLU A 114 -0.77 -15.63 13.19
N ASP A 115 -0.56 -14.41 12.67
CA ASP A 115 -0.91 -13.18 13.38
C ASP A 115 -2.44 -13.01 13.51
N PRO A 116 -2.97 -12.79 14.73
CA PRO A 116 -4.42 -12.80 14.97
C PRO A 116 -5.17 -11.62 14.33
N VAL A 117 -4.50 -10.58 13.85
CA VAL A 117 -5.14 -9.50 13.07
C VAL A 117 -5.16 -9.88 11.59
N ILE A 118 -4.09 -10.48 11.06
CA ILE A 118 -4.03 -10.98 9.68
C ILE A 118 -5.06 -12.11 9.48
N GLN A 119 -5.16 -13.06 10.41
CA GLN A 119 -6.20 -14.10 10.36
C GLN A 119 -7.62 -13.53 10.34
N LYS A 120 -7.91 -12.52 11.18
CA LYS A 120 -9.21 -11.84 11.19
C LYS A 120 -9.51 -11.10 9.90
N PHE A 121 -8.49 -10.48 9.29
CA PHE A 121 -8.61 -9.82 8.00
C PHE A 121 -8.90 -10.81 6.86
N LEU A 122 -8.13 -11.91 6.78
CA LEU A 122 -8.33 -12.97 5.76
C LEU A 122 -9.66 -13.72 5.93
N ALA A 123 -10.18 -13.82 7.14
CA ALA A 123 -11.52 -14.37 7.42
C ALA A 123 -12.67 -13.37 7.16
N TRP A 124 -12.38 -12.07 7.15
CA TRP A 124 -13.33 -11.01 6.84
C TRP A 124 -13.49 -10.82 5.32
N ASP A 125 -12.39 -10.87 4.55
CA ASP A 125 -12.42 -10.78 3.08
C ASP A 125 -12.90 -12.10 2.46
N LYS A 126 -14.22 -12.34 2.54
CA LYS A 126 -14.90 -13.54 2.01
C LYS A 126 -15.00 -13.52 0.49
N ASP A 127 -15.13 -12.33 -0.09
CA ASP A 127 -15.22 -12.10 -1.54
C ASP A 127 -13.84 -12.11 -2.22
N LEU A 128 -12.76 -12.25 -1.44
CA LEU A 128 -11.36 -12.26 -1.89
C LEU A 128 -10.96 -11.01 -2.70
N ARG A 129 -11.50 -9.83 -2.33
CA ARG A 129 -11.28 -8.57 -3.05
C ARG A 129 -9.92 -7.94 -2.80
N VAL A 130 -9.26 -8.31 -1.70
CA VAL A 130 -7.98 -7.74 -1.26
C VAL A 130 -6.97 -8.79 -0.82
N SER A 131 -7.32 -10.07 -0.89
CA SER A 131 -6.50 -11.17 -0.38
C SER A 131 -6.75 -12.50 -1.07
N ASP A 132 -6.96 -12.45 -2.39
CA ASP A 132 -6.89 -13.66 -3.22
C ASP A 132 -5.46 -14.23 -3.30
N LYS A 133 -5.33 -15.40 -3.92
CA LYS A 133 -4.06 -16.11 -4.08
C LYS A 133 -3.00 -15.31 -4.84
N TYR A 134 -3.38 -14.44 -5.78
CA TYR A 134 -2.44 -13.65 -6.59
C TYR A 134 -1.89 -12.47 -5.80
N LEU A 135 -2.77 -11.69 -5.15
CA LEU A 135 -2.37 -10.63 -4.23
C LEU A 135 -1.48 -11.15 -3.09
N LEU A 136 -1.78 -12.34 -2.56
CA LEU A 136 -0.95 -12.99 -1.55
C LEU A 136 0.40 -13.50 -2.11
N ALA A 137 0.45 -14.01 -3.34
CA ALA A 137 1.72 -14.33 -3.99
C ALA A 137 2.59 -13.07 -4.22
N MET A 138 1.99 -11.95 -4.62
CA MET A 138 2.68 -10.67 -4.75
C MET A 138 3.27 -10.16 -3.42
N VAL A 139 2.62 -10.41 -2.28
CA VAL A 139 3.20 -10.11 -0.95
C VAL A 139 4.52 -10.86 -0.74
N ILE A 140 4.59 -12.14 -1.11
CA ILE A 140 5.82 -12.93 -0.97
C ILE A 140 6.89 -12.42 -1.95
N ALA A 141 6.53 -12.10 -3.20
CA ALA A 141 7.44 -11.49 -4.17
C ALA A 141 8.04 -10.18 -3.62
N TYR A 142 7.21 -9.32 -3.02
CA TYR A 142 7.66 -8.06 -2.40
C TYR A 142 8.55 -8.28 -1.18
N PHE A 143 8.31 -9.32 -0.37
CA PHE A 143 9.22 -9.70 0.71
C PHE A 143 10.58 -10.17 0.20
N SER A 144 10.64 -10.91 -0.92
CA SER A 144 11.91 -11.26 -1.57
C SER A 144 12.64 -10.01 -2.06
N ARG A 145 11.93 -9.12 -2.76
CA ARG A 145 12.52 -7.94 -3.41
C ARG A 145 12.96 -6.85 -2.43
N ALA A 146 12.32 -6.72 -1.27
CA ALA A 146 12.65 -5.70 -0.26
C ALA A 146 13.93 -6.00 0.52
N GLY A 147 14.42 -7.25 0.48
CA GLY A 147 15.73 -7.64 1.04
C GLY A 147 15.85 -7.55 2.56
N LEU A 148 14.73 -7.42 3.29
CA LEU A 148 14.73 -7.51 4.75
C LEU A 148 14.93 -8.96 5.20
N PHE A 149 15.55 -9.15 6.36
CA PHE A 149 15.69 -10.47 6.96
C PHE A 149 14.33 -11.04 7.36
N SER A 150 14.16 -12.36 7.28
CA SER A 150 12.87 -13.04 7.51
C SER A 150 12.23 -12.73 8.86
N TRP A 151 13.02 -12.49 9.91
CA TRP A 151 12.54 -12.12 11.25
C TRP A 151 12.15 -10.63 11.41
N GLN A 152 12.54 -9.74 10.49
CA GLN A 152 12.19 -8.31 10.53
C GLN A 152 10.76 -8.06 10.03
N TYR A 153 10.21 -8.98 9.24
CA TYR A 153 8.83 -8.88 8.78
C TYR A 153 7.83 -8.96 9.95
N GLN A 154 6.91 -7.99 9.96
CA GLN A 154 5.91 -7.75 11.00
C GLN A 154 4.56 -7.49 10.32
N ARG A 155 3.47 -7.51 11.09
CA ARG A 155 2.09 -7.22 10.62
C ARG A 155 2.00 -6.01 9.68
N ILE A 156 2.68 -4.91 10.01
CA ILE A 156 2.68 -3.69 9.18
C ILE A 156 3.28 -3.95 7.78
N HIS A 157 4.33 -4.74 7.67
CA HIS A 157 4.98 -5.07 6.39
C HIS A 157 4.06 -5.91 5.48
N PHE A 158 3.32 -6.88 6.06
CA PHE A 158 2.30 -7.64 5.33
C PHE A 158 1.25 -6.71 4.71
N PHE A 159 0.66 -5.81 5.52
CA PHE A 159 -0.37 -4.89 5.03
C PHE A 159 0.17 -3.82 4.07
N LEU A 160 1.42 -3.38 4.23
CA LEU A 160 2.08 -2.48 3.26
C LEU A 160 2.29 -3.15 1.90
N ALA A 161 2.76 -4.40 1.90
CA ALA A 161 2.94 -5.20 0.69
C ALA A 161 1.59 -5.54 0.04
N LEU A 162 0.58 -5.90 0.83
CA LEU A 162 -0.75 -6.25 0.32
C LEU A 162 -1.48 -5.03 -0.24
N TYR A 163 -1.42 -3.88 0.45
CA TYR A 163 -1.95 -2.62 -0.09
C TYR A 163 -1.27 -2.24 -1.41
N LEU A 164 0.04 -2.48 -1.53
CA LEU A 164 0.76 -2.25 -2.78
C LEU A 164 0.33 -3.23 -3.87
N ALA A 165 0.13 -4.51 -3.56
CA ALA A 165 -0.38 -5.49 -4.53
C ALA A 165 -1.78 -5.07 -5.04
N SER A 166 -2.68 -4.67 -4.14
CA SER A 166 -3.99 -4.13 -4.50
C SER A 166 -3.93 -2.76 -5.21
N ASP A 167 -2.79 -2.03 -5.19
CA ASP A 167 -2.57 -0.83 -6.01
C ASP A 167 -2.10 -1.17 -7.43
N MET A 168 -1.57 -2.37 -7.65
CA MET A 168 -1.08 -2.83 -8.95
C MET A 168 -2.15 -3.61 -9.74
N GLU A 169 -3.01 -4.38 -9.06
CA GLU A 169 -4.02 -5.26 -9.70
C GLU A 169 -5.44 -4.68 -9.69
N GLU A 170 -5.82 -3.91 -8.66
CA GLU A 170 -7.21 -3.48 -8.44
C GLU A 170 -7.39 -1.96 -8.57
N ASP A 171 -8.09 -1.53 -9.63
CA ASP A 171 -8.53 -0.15 -9.82
C ASP A 171 -9.42 0.34 -8.65
N ASN A 172 -10.19 -0.57 -8.05
CA ASN A 172 -11.14 -0.23 -7.00
C ASN A 172 -10.43 0.13 -5.69
N GLN A 173 -10.45 1.42 -5.37
CA GLN A 173 -9.80 1.95 -4.16
C GLN A 173 -10.49 1.58 -2.85
N ALA A 174 -11.77 1.17 -2.88
CA ALA A 174 -12.59 1.03 -1.67
C ALA A 174 -12.22 -0.18 -0.78
N PRO A 175 -12.10 -1.42 -1.28
CA PRO A 175 -11.85 -2.59 -0.43
C PRO A 175 -10.53 -2.52 0.35
N LYS A 176 -9.46 -1.95 -0.24
CA LYS A 176 -8.17 -1.78 0.44
C LYS A 176 -8.16 -0.64 1.47
N GLN A 177 -9.23 0.15 1.61
CA GLN A 177 -9.37 1.06 2.75
C GLN A 177 -9.58 0.32 4.07
N ASP A 178 -10.18 -0.87 4.05
CA ASP A 178 -10.43 -1.66 5.25
C ASP A 178 -9.11 -2.15 5.90
N ILE A 179 -8.01 -2.25 5.13
CA ILE A 179 -6.65 -2.49 5.67
C ILE A 179 -6.31 -1.50 6.80
N PHE A 180 -6.69 -0.23 6.68
CA PHE A 180 -6.47 0.77 7.73
C PHE A 180 -7.26 0.44 9.01
N SER A 181 -8.49 -0.06 8.87
CA SER A 181 -9.35 -0.46 9.98
C SER A 181 -8.77 -1.64 10.78
N PHE A 182 -8.10 -2.59 10.11
CA PHE A 182 -7.42 -3.70 10.78
C PHE A 182 -6.08 -3.31 11.41
N LEU A 183 -5.33 -2.37 10.80
CA LEU A 183 -4.05 -1.90 11.33
C LEU A 183 -4.17 -0.93 12.52
N TYR A 184 -5.06 0.06 12.41
CA TYR A 184 -5.13 1.22 13.30
C TYR A 184 -6.50 1.39 13.98
N GLY A 185 -7.44 0.46 13.73
CA GLY A 185 -8.79 0.56 14.28
C GLY A 185 -9.54 1.75 13.69
N LYS A 186 -10.02 2.64 14.56
CA LYS A 186 -10.74 3.87 14.15
C LYS A 186 -9.82 5.08 13.99
N ASP A 187 -8.51 4.95 14.24
CA ASP A 187 -7.56 6.06 14.09
C ASP A 187 -7.04 6.17 12.65
N TYR A 188 -7.59 7.12 11.91
CA TYR A 188 -7.14 7.43 10.55
C TYR A 188 -5.94 8.40 10.49
N SER A 189 -5.46 8.93 11.62
CA SER A 189 -4.31 9.85 11.65
C SER A 189 -3.00 9.19 11.21
N GLN A 190 -2.92 7.86 11.25
CA GLN A 190 -1.76 7.07 10.82
C GLN A 190 -1.65 6.89 9.30
N ARG A 191 -2.68 7.25 8.51
CA ARG A 191 -2.66 7.12 7.03
C ARG A 191 -1.43 7.76 6.35
N PRO A 192 -1.00 9.00 6.70
CA PRO A 192 0.19 9.60 6.09
C PRO A 192 1.48 8.83 6.42
N LEU A 193 1.59 8.27 7.64
CA LEU A 193 2.71 7.44 8.03
C LEU A 193 2.71 6.12 7.26
N PHE A 194 1.56 5.47 7.10
CA PHE A 194 1.42 4.27 6.28
C PHE A 194 1.87 4.49 4.84
N HIS A 195 1.42 5.57 4.18
CA HIS A 195 1.85 5.88 2.82
C HIS A 195 3.34 6.21 2.72
N LYS A 196 3.94 6.84 3.75
CA LYS A 196 5.40 7.05 3.84
C LYS A 196 6.16 5.72 3.95
N LEU A 197 5.70 4.79 4.79
CA LEU A 197 6.30 3.46 4.91
C LEU A 197 6.14 2.65 3.61
N ARG A 198 5.00 2.80 2.90
CA ARG A 198 4.75 2.14 1.61
C ARG A 198 5.72 2.65 0.54
N TYR A 199 5.95 3.97 0.50
CA TYR A 199 6.97 4.56 -0.37
C TYR A 199 8.37 4.00 -0.06
N GLN A 200 8.74 3.89 1.21
CA GLN A 200 10.01 3.28 1.61
C GLN A 200 10.13 1.80 1.19
N LEU A 201 9.05 1.02 1.29
CA LEU A 201 9.01 -0.36 0.79
C LEU A 201 9.25 -0.40 -0.73
N ILE A 202 8.58 0.44 -1.52
CA ILE A 202 8.79 0.53 -2.97
C ILE A 202 10.25 0.89 -3.31
N CYS A 203 10.85 1.84 -2.58
CA CYS A 203 12.26 2.20 -2.76
C CYS A 203 13.20 1.03 -2.42
N SER A 204 12.93 0.26 -1.35
CA SER A 204 13.75 -0.91 -0.98
C SER A 204 13.79 -1.98 -2.07
N MET A 205 12.68 -2.15 -2.81
CA MET A 205 12.57 -3.08 -3.94
C MET A 205 13.26 -2.59 -5.23
N ARG A 206 13.92 -1.42 -5.19
CA ARG A 206 14.43 -0.69 -6.38
C ARG A 206 13.32 -0.43 -7.41
N TRP A 207 12.13 -0.04 -6.96
CA TRP A 207 10.94 0.22 -7.81
C TRP A 207 10.37 -0.98 -8.58
N ARG A 208 10.88 -2.20 -8.33
CA ARG A 208 10.36 -3.43 -8.94
C ARG A 208 9.05 -3.84 -8.26
N THR A 209 7.94 -3.21 -8.65
CA THR A 209 6.59 -3.52 -8.15
C THR A 209 5.79 -4.44 -9.08
N TRP A 210 6.13 -4.51 -10.36
CA TRP A 210 5.53 -5.46 -11.31
C TRP A 210 5.95 -6.90 -10.98
N VAL A 211 5.00 -7.80 -10.79
CA VAL A 211 5.22 -9.25 -10.58
C VAL A 211 4.63 -9.96 -11.79
N SER A 212 5.40 -10.81 -12.47
CA SER A 212 4.89 -11.49 -13.66
C SER A 212 4.00 -12.68 -13.28
N PRO A 213 3.08 -13.12 -14.16
CA PRO A 213 2.28 -14.33 -13.94
C PRO A 213 3.15 -15.55 -13.64
N GLU A 214 4.29 -15.70 -14.32
CA GLU A 214 5.23 -16.80 -14.14
C GLU A 214 5.88 -16.76 -12.75
N GLU A 215 6.24 -15.58 -12.22
CA GLU A 215 6.76 -15.42 -10.86
C GLU A 215 5.69 -15.75 -9.80
N MET A 216 4.43 -15.41 -10.06
CA MET A 216 3.31 -15.81 -9.18
C MET A 216 3.04 -17.32 -9.22
N GLU A 217 3.21 -17.98 -10.37
CA GLU A 217 3.13 -19.44 -10.49
C GLU A 217 4.31 -20.14 -9.80
N GLU A 218 5.54 -19.64 -9.96
CA GLU A 218 6.73 -20.13 -9.25
C GLU A 218 6.55 -20.07 -7.72
N ILE A 219 6.00 -18.96 -7.20
CA ILE A 219 5.70 -18.77 -5.77
C ILE A 219 4.63 -19.74 -5.27
N GLN A 220 3.55 -19.95 -6.03
CA GLN A 220 2.48 -20.90 -5.66
C GLN A 220 2.99 -22.35 -5.72
N ALA A 221 3.84 -22.68 -6.69
CA ALA A 221 4.42 -24.01 -6.87
C ALA A 221 5.46 -24.41 -5.79
N TYR A 222 5.89 -23.48 -4.94
CA TYR A 222 6.79 -23.78 -3.80
C TYR A 222 6.12 -24.71 -2.76
N ASP A 223 4.88 -24.42 -2.40
CA ASP A 223 4.04 -25.23 -1.52
C ASP A 223 2.58 -25.21 -2.06
N PRO A 224 2.26 -26.05 -3.05
CA PRO A 224 0.97 -26.00 -3.74
C PRO A 224 -0.21 -26.50 -2.89
N GLU A 225 0.06 -27.18 -1.77
CA GLU A 225 -0.97 -27.64 -0.83
C GLU A 225 -1.33 -26.57 0.22
N HIS A 226 -0.62 -25.44 0.24
CA HIS A 226 -0.86 -24.37 1.20
C HIS A 226 -2.25 -23.74 1.02
N TRP A 227 -3.02 -23.68 2.12
CA TRP A 227 -4.42 -23.28 2.13
C TRP A 227 -4.72 -21.88 1.54
N VAL A 228 -3.74 -20.98 1.52
CA VAL A 228 -3.91 -19.64 0.91
C VAL A 228 -4.11 -19.71 -0.61
N TRP A 229 -3.64 -20.74 -1.30
CA TRP A 229 -3.84 -20.89 -2.74
C TRP A 229 -5.25 -21.35 -3.12
N ALA A 230 -6.00 -21.89 -2.15
CA ALA A 230 -7.44 -22.13 -2.29
C ALA A 230 -8.27 -20.83 -2.22
N ARG A 231 -7.65 -19.67 -1.94
CA ARG A 231 -8.28 -18.35 -2.00
C ARG A 231 -8.35 -17.86 -3.45
N ASP A 232 -9.11 -18.58 -4.27
CA ASP A 232 -9.33 -18.25 -5.67
C ASP A 232 -10.65 -17.51 -5.88
N ARG A 233 -10.57 -16.21 -6.19
CA ARG A 233 -11.73 -15.36 -6.45
C ARG A 233 -12.55 -15.82 -7.66
N THR A 234 -11.93 -16.50 -8.63
CA THR A 234 -12.65 -17.00 -9.83
C THR A 234 -13.66 -18.11 -9.51
N LEU A 235 -13.54 -18.73 -8.33
CA LEU A 235 -14.47 -19.76 -7.84
C LEU A 235 -15.64 -19.16 -7.03
N ILE A 236 -15.64 -17.85 -6.78
CA ILE A 236 -16.66 -17.12 -6.02
C ILE A 236 -17.50 -16.30 -7.00
N SER A 237 -18.41 -16.98 -7.69
CA SER A 237 -19.39 -16.39 -8.62
C SER A 237 -20.69 -15.98 -7.93
#